data_AF-A0A9W8BCY0-F1
#
_entry.id   AF-A0A9W8BCY0-F1
#
_cell.length_a   1.000
_cell.length_b   1.000
_cell.length_c   1.000
_cell.angle_alpha   90.00
_cell.angle_beta   90.00
_cell.angle_gamma   90.00
#
_symmetry.space_group_name_H-M   'P 1'
#
loop_
_entity.id
_entity.type
_entity.pdbx_description
1 polymer ?
#
loop_
_entity_poly.entity_id
_entity_poly.type
_entity_poly.pdbx_seq_one_letter_code
_entity_poly.pdbx_strand_id
1 'polypeptide(L)'
;MDIPKVQVEAREDVLFLKSEFRKSVHQCLDSNRHLQRCREQSADKETDAQQHYTQLTGDIDTLISQWVDNIFQLAGPNIQVNGLEYNQAMRPNVVMDDYDESLHQETQQLQAEVEALTILVAEQRKTIPDMLETAVARQLEHRLQHLNDDLTGTNGTRNPPPVTNSQSPGSGKTASPVPERTRAEFDQALGSLLELQKVNTEHCYDAYVQRQQESFN
;
A
#
# COMPACT_ATOMS: atom_id res chain seq x y z
N MET A 1 -2.46 -13.55 26.83
CA MET A 1 -3.47 -12.81 26.05
C MET A 1 -3.04 -11.36 26.07
N ASP A 2 -2.75 -10.77 24.91
CA ASP A 2 -2.46 -9.34 24.83
C ASP A 2 -3.76 -8.55 25.01
N ILE A 3 -3.73 -7.60 25.94
CA ILE A 3 -4.83 -6.66 26.14
C ILE A 3 -4.71 -5.61 25.02
N PRO A 4 -5.81 -5.30 24.29
CA PRO A 4 -5.77 -4.29 23.24
C PRO A 4 -5.37 -2.93 23.82
N LYS A 5 -4.35 -2.31 23.23
CA LYS A 5 -3.86 -0.98 23.60
C LYS A 5 -4.54 0.10 22.77
N VAL A 6 -4.76 1.26 23.38
CA VAL A 6 -5.22 2.47 22.70
C VAL A 6 -4.06 3.05 21.89
N GLN A 7 -4.23 3.15 20.58
CA GLN A 7 -3.26 3.80 19.70
C GLN A 7 -3.53 5.30 19.66
N VAL A 8 -2.48 6.08 19.84
CA VAL A 8 -2.46 7.53 19.70
C VAL A 8 -1.40 7.88 18.68
N GLU A 9 -1.73 8.77 17.76
CA GLU A 9 -0.85 9.12 16.64
C GLU A 9 0.28 10.03 17.10
N ALA A 10 -0.03 11.07 17.89
CA ALA A 10 0.94 12.05 18.34
C ALA A 10 1.05 12.16 19.86
N ARG A 11 2.23 12.57 20.35
CA ARG A 11 2.44 12.90 21.76
C ARG A 11 1.60 14.11 22.16
N GLU A 12 1.43 15.03 21.23
CA GLU A 12 0.71 16.28 21.33
C GLU A 12 -0.76 16.03 21.67
N ASP A 13 -1.36 14.96 21.14
CA ASP A 13 -2.75 14.59 21.43
C ASP A 13 -2.95 14.27 22.91
N VAL A 14 -2.01 13.52 23.51
CA VAL A 14 -2.04 13.19 24.94
C VAL A 14 -1.86 14.45 25.79
N LEU A 15 -0.95 15.34 25.39
CA LEU A 15 -0.73 16.61 26.09
C LEU A 15 -1.94 17.53 25.97
N PHE A 16 -2.57 17.57 24.81
CA PHE A 16 -3.81 18.28 24.55
C PHE A 16 -4.93 17.74 25.45
N LEU A 17 -5.15 16.44 25.46
CA LEU A 17 -6.11 15.76 26.35
C LEU A 17 -5.87 16.10 27.82
N LYS A 18 -4.63 16.03 28.29
CA LYS A 18 -4.28 16.46 29.66
C LYS A 18 -4.68 17.91 29.92
N SER A 19 -4.43 18.81 28.97
CA SER A 19 -4.76 20.24 29.10
C SER A 19 -6.26 20.49 29.13
N GLU A 20 -7.03 19.82 28.27
CA GLU A 20 -8.49 19.95 28.21
C GLU A 20 -9.16 19.35 29.45
N PHE A 21 -8.60 18.26 29.97
CA PHE A 21 -9.06 17.67 31.23
C PHE A 21 -8.85 18.63 32.40
N ARG A 22 -7.66 19.25 32.50
CA ARG A 22 -7.38 20.29 33.50
C ARG A 22 -8.34 21.46 33.38
N LYS A 23 -8.54 22.00 32.18
CA LYS A 23 -9.49 23.11 31.94
C LYS A 23 -10.90 22.76 32.37
N SER A 24 -11.37 21.56 32.04
CA SER A 24 -12.71 21.09 32.40
C SER A 24 -12.89 20.97 33.92
N VAL A 25 -11.86 20.47 34.63
CA VAL A 25 -11.86 20.41 36.10
C VAL A 25 -11.86 21.80 36.71
N HIS A 26 -11.05 22.73 36.19
CA HIS A 26 -11.06 24.14 36.63
C HIS A 26 -12.45 24.77 36.42
N GLN A 27 -13.07 24.60 35.26
CA GLN A 27 -14.39 25.13 34.98
C GLN A 27 -15.46 24.58 35.95
N CYS A 28 -15.35 23.30 36.32
CA CYS A 28 -16.21 22.68 37.32
C CYS A 28 -15.99 23.26 38.72
N LEU A 29 -14.73 23.48 39.11
CA LEU A 29 -14.37 24.08 40.39
C LEU A 29 -14.76 25.56 40.48
N ASP A 30 -14.62 26.31 39.39
CA ASP A 30 -15.05 27.70 39.30
C ASP A 30 -16.56 27.84 39.46
N SER A 31 -17.31 26.81 39.08
CA SER A 31 -18.77 26.73 39.28
C SER A 31 -19.15 26.37 40.74
N ASN A 32 -18.17 26.04 41.58
CA ASN A 32 -18.42 25.66 42.98
C ASN A 32 -18.74 26.89 43.83
N ARG A 33 -19.98 26.93 44.37
CA ARG A 33 -20.48 28.03 45.21
C ARG A 33 -19.61 28.33 46.44
N HIS A 34 -18.90 27.35 46.98
CA HIS A 34 -18.03 27.56 48.14
C HIS A 34 -16.78 28.35 47.77
N LEU A 35 -16.14 28.00 46.65
CA LEU A 35 -14.97 28.73 46.14
C LEU A 35 -15.34 30.13 45.66
N GLN A 36 -16.50 30.28 45.02
CA GLN A 36 -17.04 31.60 44.64
C GLN A 36 -17.26 32.49 45.86
N ARG A 37 -17.86 31.96 46.94
CA ARG A 37 -18.06 32.73 48.17
C ARG A 37 -16.74 33.12 48.84
N CYS A 38 -15.72 32.25 48.83
CA CYS A 38 -14.38 32.59 49.32
C CYS A 38 -13.71 33.68 48.47
N ARG A 39 -13.93 33.68 47.15
CA ARG A 39 -13.45 34.71 46.23
C ARG A 39 -14.11 36.06 46.46
N GLU A 40 -15.43 36.08 46.68
CA GLU A 40 -16.18 37.30 46.98
C GLU A 40 -15.76 37.90 48.34
N GLN A 41 -15.58 37.05 49.36
CA GLN A 41 -15.18 37.50 50.70
C GLN A 41 -13.72 38.00 50.79
N SER A 42 -12.86 37.60 49.86
CA SER A 42 -11.47 38.07 49.77
C SER A 42 -11.35 39.37 48.98
N ALA A 43 -12.27 39.65 48.05
CA ALA A 43 -12.30 40.91 47.29
C ALA A 43 -12.64 42.14 48.16
N ASP A 44 -13.41 41.96 49.24
CA ASP A 44 -13.85 43.03 50.14
C ASP A 44 -12.90 43.29 51.33
N LYS A 45 -11.83 42.50 51.50
CA LYS A 45 -10.94 42.56 52.68
C LYS A 45 -9.46 42.77 52.33
N GLU A 46 -8.75 43.36 53.29
CA GLU A 46 -7.31 43.66 53.36
C GLU A 46 -6.38 42.57 52.75
N THR A 47 -5.17 42.99 52.38
CA THR A 47 -4.10 42.28 51.65
C THR A 47 -3.90 40.80 52.05
N ASP A 48 -4.08 40.46 53.32
CA ASP A 48 -3.90 39.09 53.85
C ASP A 48 -4.96 38.10 53.35
N ALA A 49 -6.23 38.51 53.21
CA ALA A 49 -7.30 37.64 52.72
C ALA A 49 -7.11 37.29 51.24
N GLN A 50 -6.61 38.25 50.46
CA GLN A 50 -6.26 38.07 49.05
C GLN A 50 -5.05 37.16 48.87
N GLN A 51 -4.02 37.28 49.72
CA GLN A 51 -2.87 36.36 49.73
C GLN A 51 -3.31 34.93 50.05
N HIS A 52 -4.15 34.74 51.07
CA HIS A 52 -4.64 33.42 51.44
C HIS A 52 -5.49 32.77 50.34
N TYR A 53 -6.34 33.54 49.65
CA TYR A 53 -7.09 33.04 48.49
C TYR A 53 -6.17 32.62 47.34
N THR A 54 -5.16 33.44 47.03
CA THR A 54 -4.17 33.15 45.97
C THR A 54 -3.39 31.87 46.28
N GLN A 55 -3.01 31.68 47.54
CA GLN A 55 -2.33 30.47 48.00
C GLN A 55 -3.22 29.24 47.88
N LEU A 56 -4.47 29.33 48.33
CA LEU A 56 -5.45 28.25 48.20
C LEU A 56 -5.67 27.85 46.73
N THR A 57 -5.80 28.82 45.81
CA THR A 57 -5.93 28.52 44.38
C THR A 57 -4.67 27.85 43.83
N GLY A 58 -3.48 28.26 44.25
CA GLY A 58 -2.23 27.61 43.85
C GLY A 58 -2.11 26.16 44.36
N ASP A 59 -2.56 25.90 45.58
CA ASP A 59 -2.59 24.55 46.15
C ASP A 59 -3.58 23.65 45.38
N ILE A 60 -4.74 24.19 45.03
CA ILE A 60 -5.75 23.49 44.20
C ILE A 60 -5.18 23.18 42.82
N ASP A 61 -4.54 24.14 42.14
CA ASP A 61 -3.92 23.94 40.82
C ASP A 61 -2.86 22.84 40.85
N THR A 62 -2.06 22.81 41.92
CA THR A 62 -1.03 21.78 42.14
C THR A 62 -1.68 20.42 42.30
N LEU A 63 -2.76 20.32 43.09
CA LEU A 63 -3.46 19.08 43.37
C LEU A 63 -4.18 18.53 42.13
N ILE A 64 -4.78 19.41 41.32
CA ILE A 64 -5.37 19.04 40.02
C ILE A 64 -4.30 18.52 39.07
N SER A 65 -3.16 19.22 38.98
CA SER A 65 -2.06 18.80 38.10
C SER A 65 -1.55 17.40 38.46
N GLN A 66 -1.33 17.15 39.75
CA GLN A 66 -0.94 15.84 40.26
C GLN A 66 -1.99 14.78 39.98
N TRP A 67 -3.27 15.08 40.21
CA TRP A 67 -4.36 14.14 39.98
C TRP A 67 -4.49 13.76 38.50
N VAL A 68 -4.43 14.74 37.59
CA VAL A 68 -4.43 14.48 36.14
C VAL A 68 -3.22 13.65 35.73
N ASP A 69 -2.03 13.98 36.23
CA ASP A 69 -0.83 13.21 35.90
C ASP A 69 -0.91 11.77 36.41
N ASN A 70 -1.48 11.54 37.60
CA ASN A 70 -1.72 10.20 38.13
C ASN A 70 -2.71 9.41 37.28
N ILE A 71 -3.80 10.01 36.80
CA ILE A 71 -4.76 9.33 35.91
C ILE A 71 -4.07 8.85 34.64
N PHE A 72 -3.29 9.73 34.00
CA PHE A 72 -2.60 9.36 32.76
C PHE A 72 -1.45 8.38 32.98
N GLN A 73 -0.80 8.38 34.15
CA GLN A 73 0.14 7.33 34.53
C GLN A 73 -0.54 5.98 34.74
N LEU A 74 -1.74 5.95 35.33
CA LEU A 74 -2.53 4.72 35.50
C LEU A 74 -3.04 4.18 34.16
N ALA A 75 -3.42 5.08 33.24
CA ALA A 75 -3.85 4.72 31.89
C ALA A 75 -2.67 4.33 30.98
N GLY A 76 -1.47 4.86 31.26
CA GLY A 76 -0.26 4.76 30.43
C GLY A 76 0.09 3.36 29.94
N PRO A 77 0.06 2.28 30.76
CA PRO A 77 0.36 0.93 30.30
C PRO A 77 -0.55 0.40 29.18
N ASN A 78 -1.74 0.99 29.02
CA ASN A 78 -2.71 0.64 27.99
C ASN A 78 -2.73 1.64 26.82
N ILE A 79 -1.80 2.59 26.79
CA ILE A 79 -1.68 3.62 25.75
C ILE A 79 -0.35 3.42 25.00
N GLN A 80 -0.44 3.41 23.68
CA GLN A 80 0.71 3.38 22.78
C GLN A 80 0.65 4.64 21.91
N VAL A 81 1.76 5.37 21.84
CA VAL A 81 1.88 6.61 21.05
C VAL A 81 2.86 6.36 19.93
N ASN A 82 2.39 6.39 18.68
CA ASN A 82 3.19 6.08 17.50
C ASN A 82 4.01 4.78 17.65
N GLY A 83 3.39 3.71 18.12
CA GLY A 83 4.07 2.42 18.36
C GLY A 83 4.97 2.37 19.61
N LEU A 84 5.17 3.48 20.34
CA LEU A 84 5.95 3.53 21.57
C LEU A 84 5.07 3.43 22.81
N GLU A 85 5.57 2.75 23.85
CA GLU A 85 4.90 2.74 25.16
C GLU A 85 4.80 4.17 25.73
N TYR A 86 3.68 4.48 26.39
CA TYR A 86 3.42 5.80 26.98
C TYR A 86 4.62 6.42 27.73
N ASN A 87 5.26 5.65 28.61
CA ASN A 87 6.38 6.14 29.42
C ASN A 87 7.63 6.49 28.60
N GLN A 88 7.79 5.89 27.42
CA GLN A 88 8.88 6.21 26.50
C GLN A 88 8.48 7.44 25.69
N ALA A 89 7.28 7.44 25.12
CA ALA A 89 6.71 8.52 24.34
C ALA A 89 6.66 9.88 25.06
N MET A 90 6.40 9.89 26.37
CA MET A 90 6.28 11.12 27.15
C MET A 90 7.63 11.73 27.58
N ARG A 91 8.76 11.11 27.25
CA ARG A 91 10.09 11.66 27.59
C ARG A 91 10.37 12.92 26.76
N PRO A 92 11.00 13.96 27.35
CA PRO A 92 11.22 15.23 26.67
C PRO A 92 12.14 15.14 25.44
N ASN A 93 13.01 14.12 25.39
CA ASN A 93 14.04 13.98 24.36
C ASN A 93 13.64 13.04 23.21
N VAL A 94 12.39 12.58 23.18
CA VAL A 94 11.90 11.73 22.09
C VAL A 94 11.39 12.64 20.98
N VAL A 95 12.13 12.66 19.88
CA VAL A 95 11.67 13.20 18.60
C VAL A 95 10.86 12.09 17.95
N MET A 96 9.57 12.34 17.72
CA MET A 96 8.76 11.47 16.87
C MET A 96 8.69 12.10 15.49
N ASP A 97 8.73 11.24 14.47
CA ASP A 97 8.51 11.70 13.11
C ASP A 97 7.04 12.13 12.95
N ASP A 98 6.84 13.27 12.31
CA ASP A 98 5.51 13.77 11.99
C ASP A 98 4.84 12.84 10.96
N TYR A 99 3.52 12.78 11.01
CA TYR A 99 2.74 12.04 10.02
C TYR A 99 2.87 12.69 8.63
N ASP A 100 3.46 11.96 7.69
CA ASP A 100 3.58 12.38 6.30
C ASP A 100 2.36 11.92 5.49
N GLU A 101 1.40 12.84 5.34
CA GLU A 101 0.19 12.66 4.53
C GLU A 101 0.52 12.27 3.07
N SER A 102 1.62 12.80 2.51
CA SER A 102 2.00 12.51 1.12
C SER A 102 2.49 11.07 0.96
N LEU A 103 3.29 10.61 1.91
CA LEU A 103 3.76 9.23 1.97
C LEU A 103 2.59 8.26 2.19
N HIS A 104 1.61 8.65 3.01
CA HIS A 104 0.41 7.84 3.22
C HIS A 104 -0.40 7.69 1.93
N GLN A 105 -0.62 8.77 1.19
CA GLN A 105 -1.33 8.75 -0.08
C GLN A 105 -0.59 7.90 -1.13
N GLU A 106 0.74 8.02 -1.22
CA GLU A 106 1.55 7.19 -2.11
C GLU A 106 1.43 5.70 -1.75
N THR A 107 1.47 5.38 -0.45
CA THR A 107 1.31 4.00 0.03
C THR A 107 -0.06 3.43 -0.34
N GLN A 108 -1.13 4.20 -0.17
CA GLN A 108 -2.47 3.78 -0.59
C GLN A 108 -2.56 3.58 -2.10
N GLN A 109 -1.95 4.46 -2.90
CA GLN A 109 -1.97 4.37 -4.35
C GLN A 109 -1.23 3.12 -4.84
N LEU A 110 -0.04 2.86 -4.29
CA LEU A 110 0.73 1.64 -4.56
C LEU A 110 -0.04 0.38 -4.17
N GLN A 111 -0.72 0.39 -3.02
CA GLN A 111 -1.55 -0.74 -2.62
C GLN A 111 -2.68 -1.00 -3.63
N ALA A 112 -3.40 0.03 -4.05
CA ALA A 112 -4.45 -0.10 -5.05
C ALA A 112 -3.92 -0.62 -6.40
N GLU A 113 -2.73 -0.16 -6.81
CA GLU A 113 -2.06 -0.64 -8.03
C GLU A 113 -1.68 -2.12 -7.93
N VAL A 114 -1.12 -2.54 -6.80
CA VAL A 114 -0.78 -3.95 -6.53
C VAL A 114 -2.04 -4.83 -6.57
N GLU A 115 -3.14 -4.38 -5.97
CA GLU A 115 -4.42 -5.09 -6.00
C GLU A 115 -4.96 -5.23 -7.43
N ALA A 116 -4.93 -4.15 -8.21
CA ALA A 116 -5.36 -4.15 -9.61
C ALA A 116 -4.52 -5.10 -10.48
N LEU A 117 -3.19 -5.05 -10.36
CA LEU A 117 -2.28 -5.94 -11.08
C LEU A 117 -2.48 -7.39 -10.66
N THR A 118 -2.74 -7.65 -9.38
CA THR A 118 -2.99 -9.00 -8.87
C THR A 118 -4.25 -9.60 -9.49
N ILE A 119 -5.32 -8.82 -9.61
CA ILE A 119 -6.56 -9.23 -10.29
C ILE A 119 -6.28 -9.51 -11.77
N LEU A 120 -5.59 -8.60 -12.46
CA LEU A 120 -5.24 -8.74 -13.88
C LEU A 120 -4.44 -10.03 -14.14
N VAL A 121 -3.43 -10.31 -13.32
CA VAL A 121 -2.63 -11.53 -13.42
C VAL A 121 -3.49 -12.77 -13.17
N ALA A 122 -4.42 -12.72 -12.20
CA ALA A 122 -5.34 -13.83 -11.95
C ALA A 122 -6.27 -14.09 -13.15
N GLU A 123 -6.80 -13.05 -13.78
CA GLU A 123 -7.61 -13.14 -15.00
C GLU A 123 -6.81 -13.69 -16.18
N GLN A 124 -5.58 -13.24 -16.37
CA GLN A 124 -4.68 -13.75 -17.41
C GLN A 124 -4.34 -15.22 -17.19
N ARG A 125 -4.05 -15.64 -15.94
CA ARG A 125 -3.81 -17.05 -15.59
C ARG A 125 -4.99 -17.94 -15.90
N LYS A 126 -6.22 -17.40 -15.85
CA LYS A 126 -7.44 -18.12 -16.20
C LYS A 126 -7.65 -18.17 -17.72
N THR A 127 -7.47 -17.05 -18.42
CA THR A 127 -7.90 -16.91 -19.83
C THR A 127 -6.83 -17.33 -20.84
N ILE A 128 -5.55 -17.09 -20.56
CA ILE A 128 -4.46 -17.37 -21.49
C ILE A 128 -4.34 -18.87 -21.81
N PRO A 129 -4.41 -19.81 -20.83
CA PRO A 129 -4.34 -21.24 -21.13
C PRO A 129 -5.42 -21.70 -22.12
N ASP A 130 -6.67 -21.30 -21.89
CA ASP A 130 -7.81 -21.67 -22.74
C ASP A 130 -7.66 -21.09 -24.17
N MET A 131 -7.20 -19.84 -24.27
CA MET A 131 -6.93 -19.19 -25.55
C MET A 131 -5.80 -19.91 -26.31
N LEU A 132 -4.74 -20.31 -25.59
CA LEU A 132 -3.61 -21.01 -26.17
C LEU A 132 -4.01 -22.41 -26.65
N GLU A 133 -4.76 -23.17 -25.84
CA GLU A 133 -5.28 -24.49 -26.21
C GLU A 133 -6.11 -24.40 -27.48
N THR A 134 -7.04 -23.44 -27.54
CA THR A 134 -7.88 -23.22 -28.72
C THR A 134 -7.06 -22.86 -29.96
N ALA A 135 -6.05 -21.99 -29.81
CA ALA A 135 -5.19 -21.59 -30.93
C ALA A 135 -4.36 -22.76 -31.45
N VAL A 136 -3.77 -23.56 -30.54
CA VAL A 136 -2.99 -24.75 -30.89
C VAL A 136 -3.87 -25.81 -31.54
N ALA A 137 -5.07 -26.06 -31.02
CA ALA A 137 -6.01 -27.01 -31.58
C ALA A 137 -6.39 -26.67 -33.04
N ARG A 138 -6.73 -25.39 -33.31
CA ARG A 138 -7.01 -24.92 -34.68
C ARG A 138 -5.81 -25.08 -35.62
N GLN A 139 -4.60 -24.76 -35.13
CA GLN A 139 -3.38 -24.91 -35.92
C GLN A 139 -3.13 -26.38 -36.31
N LEU A 140 -3.35 -27.30 -35.38
CA LEU A 140 -3.22 -28.74 -35.61
C LEU A 140 -4.27 -29.24 -36.59
N GLU A 141 -5.53 -28.83 -36.43
CA GLU A 141 -6.63 -29.21 -37.33
C GLU A 141 -6.36 -28.74 -38.77
N HIS A 142 -5.93 -27.50 -38.95
CA HIS A 142 -5.53 -26.97 -40.26
C HIS A 142 -4.38 -27.77 -40.89
N ARG A 143 -3.40 -28.17 -40.09
CA ARG A 143 -2.25 -28.95 -40.58
C ARG A 143 -2.63 -30.39 -40.94
N LEU A 144 -3.53 -31.00 -40.18
CA LEU A 144 -4.07 -32.32 -40.49
C LEU A 144 -4.91 -32.30 -41.77
N GLN A 145 -5.72 -31.24 -41.97
CA GLN A 145 -6.50 -31.04 -43.18
C GLN A 145 -5.60 -30.97 -44.42
N HIS A 146 -4.54 -30.16 -44.38
CA HIS A 146 -3.57 -30.04 -45.47
C HIS A 146 -2.89 -31.37 -45.80
N LEU A 147 -2.50 -32.14 -44.78
CA LEU A 147 -1.89 -33.47 -44.98
C LEU A 147 -2.86 -34.46 -45.62
N ASN A 148 -4.15 -34.39 -45.28
CA ASN A 148 -5.19 -35.25 -45.85
C ASN A 148 -5.51 -34.88 -47.32
N ASP A 149 -5.47 -33.59 -47.65
CA ASP A 149 -5.63 -33.11 -49.02
C ASP A 149 -4.43 -33.53 -49.91
N ASP A 150 -3.21 -33.51 -49.36
CA ASP A 150 -2.01 -34.01 -50.05
C ASP A 150 -2.06 -35.53 -50.32
N LEU A 151 -2.61 -36.31 -49.38
CA LEU A 151 -2.78 -37.76 -49.51
C LEU A 151 -3.90 -38.17 -50.50
N THR A 152 -4.94 -37.36 -50.62
CA THR A 152 -6.07 -37.62 -51.53
C THR A 152 -5.84 -37.06 -52.94
N GLY A 153 -4.90 -36.11 -53.11
CA GLY A 153 -4.54 -35.49 -54.39
C GLY A 153 -3.64 -36.31 -55.34
N THR A 154 -3.05 -37.43 -54.92
CA THR A 154 -2.07 -38.19 -55.73
C THR A 154 -2.62 -39.40 -56.51
N ASN A 155 -3.94 -39.66 -56.52
CA ASN A 155 -4.56 -40.76 -57.28
C ASN A 155 -5.19 -40.32 -58.62
N GLY A 156 -4.51 -39.43 -59.36
CA GLY A 156 -4.95 -38.94 -60.67
C GLY A 156 -3.90 -39.14 -61.76
N THR A 157 -3.83 -40.35 -62.31
CA THR A 157 -3.02 -40.73 -63.48
C THR A 157 -3.28 -39.83 -64.69
N ARG A 158 -2.25 -39.21 -65.29
CA ARG A 158 -2.28 -38.82 -66.71
C ARG A 158 -0.88 -38.74 -67.35
N ASN A 159 -0.66 -39.64 -68.32
CA ASN A 159 0.47 -39.65 -69.25
C ASN A 159 0.62 -38.31 -70.03
N PRO A 160 1.84 -37.91 -70.44
CA PRO A 160 2.06 -36.79 -71.36
C PRO A 160 1.92 -37.25 -72.82
N PRO A 161 1.39 -36.44 -73.76
CA PRO A 161 2.27 -35.72 -74.71
C PRO A 161 1.62 -34.41 -75.28
N PRO A 162 2.12 -33.83 -76.38
CA PRO A 162 3.30 -32.97 -76.45
C PRO A 162 2.95 -31.49 -76.75
N VAL A 163 3.98 -30.67 -76.61
CA VAL A 163 4.14 -29.23 -76.87
C VAL A 163 3.26 -28.64 -77.99
N THR A 164 2.52 -27.56 -77.65
CA THR A 164 2.25 -26.46 -78.58
C THR A 164 2.25 -25.12 -77.85
N ASN A 165 3.06 -24.21 -78.38
CA ASN A 165 3.34 -22.86 -77.91
C ASN A 165 2.21 -21.90 -78.32
N SER A 166 1.66 -21.15 -77.37
CA SER A 166 1.04 -19.83 -77.61
C SER A 166 0.95 -19.03 -76.31
N GLN A 167 1.32 -17.76 -76.40
CA GLN A 167 1.68 -16.84 -75.33
C GLN A 167 0.51 -16.45 -74.38
N SER A 168 0.87 -16.31 -73.09
CA SER A 168 0.41 -15.43 -71.97
C SER A 168 -0.83 -14.52 -72.15
N PRO A 169 -1.57 -14.17 -71.05
CA PRO A 169 -0.97 -13.64 -69.81
C PRO A 169 -1.67 -14.03 -68.48
N GLY A 170 -0.94 -13.94 -67.37
CA GLY A 170 -1.57 -13.73 -66.06
C GLY A 170 -1.06 -14.59 -64.90
N SER A 171 -0.46 -13.89 -63.94
CA SER A 171 -0.66 -14.10 -62.50
C SER A 171 -0.04 -15.34 -61.83
N GLY A 172 0.95 -15.07 -60.99
CA GLY A 172 0.87 -15.54 -59.60
C GLY A 172 1.53 -16.86 -59.24
N LYS A 173 2.84 -16.98 -59.47
CA LYS A 173 3.67 -17.81 -58.59
C LYS A 173 3.88 -17.04 -57.28
N THR A 174 3.18 -17.42 -56.23
CA THR A 174 3.67 -17.27 -54.85
C THR A 174 3.11 -18.41 -54.01
N ALA A 175 3.95 -19.43 -53.79
CA ALA A 175 3.89 -20.19 -52.56
C ALA A 175 3.90 -19.16 -51.42
N SER A 176 2.88 -19.16 -50.56
CA SER A 176 2.84 -18.25 -49.43
C SER A 176 3.87 -18.73 -48.40
N PRO A 177 5.00 -18.03 -48.21
CA PRO A 177 5.83 -18.27 -47.05
C PRO A 177 5.06 -17.71 -45.85
N VAL A 178 4.97 -18.44 -44.75
CA VAL A 178 4.68 -17.81 -43.47
C VAL A 178 5.64 -16.62 -43.37
N PRO A 179 5.13 -15.37 -43.26
CA PRO A 179 6.00 -14.21 -43.39
C PRO A 179 7.05 -14.30 -42.29
N GLU A 180 8.33 -14.44 -42.65
CA GLU A 180 9.46 -14.53 -41.71
C GLU A 180 9.43 -13.43 -40.64
N ARG A 181 8.76 -12.31 -40.97
CA ARG A 181 8.44 -11.21 -40.09
C ARG A 181 7.64 -11.60 -38.84
N THR A 182 6.61 -12.45 -38.95
CA THR A 182 5.81 -12.87 -37.77
C THR A 182 6.54 -13.86 -36.88
N ARG A 183 7.44 -14.67 -37.45
CA ARG A 183 8.31 -15.56 -36.68
C ARG A 183 9.39 -14.78 -35.94
N ALA A 184 10.02 -13.82 -36.61
CA ALA A 184 11.00 -12.92 -36.00
C ALA A 184 10.37 -12.05 -34.89
N GLU A 185 9.14 -11.56 -35.08
CA GLU A 185 8.42 -10.79 -34.06
C GLU A 185 8.07 -11.65 -32.83
N PHE A 186 7.72 -12.92 -33.03
CA PHE A 186 7.48 -13.86 -31.94
C PHE A 186 8.76 -14.22 -31.17
N ASP A 187 9.85 -14.50 -31.89
CA ASP A 187 11.15 -14.80 -31.27
C ASP A 187 11.71 -13.57 -30.54
N GLN A 188 11.48 -12.36 -31.07
CA GLN A 188 11.81 -11.10 -30.40
C GLN A 188 10.97 -10.88 -29.13
N ALA A 189 9.68 -11.17 -29.17
CA ALA A 189 8.80 -11.06 -28.01
C ALA A 189 9.19 -12.03 -26.88
N LEU A 190 9.57 -13.27 -27.23
CA LEU A 190 10.09 -14.24 -26.26
C LEU A 190 11.43 -13.79 -25.66
N GLY A 191 12.32 -13.22 -26.46
CA GLY A 191 13.58 -12.63 -25.98
C GLY A 191 13.34 -11.53 -24.95
N SER A 192 12.45 -10.58 -25.26
CA SER A 192 12.09 -9.48 -24.35
C SER A 192 11.46 -9.97 -23.04
N LEU A 193 10.64 -11.03 -23.10
CA LEU A 193 10.01 -11.61 -21.91
C LEU A 193 11.05 -12.26 -20.98
N LEU A 194 12.02 -12.97 -21.56
CA LEU A 194 13.13 -13.58 -20.82
C LEU A 194 14.05 -12.52 -20.19
N GLU A 195 14.33 -11.44 -20.90
CA GLU A 195 15.09 -10.31 -20.33
C GLU A 195 14.34 -9.62 -19.19
N LEU A 196 13.03 -9.39 -19.34
CA LEU A 196 12.20 -8.85 -18.26
C LEU A 196 12.19 -9.73 -17.02
N GLN A 197 12.13 -11.06 -17.20
CA GLN A 197 12.20 -12.00 -16.08
C GLN A 197 13.56 -11.96 -15.39
N LYS A 198 14.65 -11.79 -16.15
CA LYS A 198 16.00 -11.66 -15.61
C LYS A 198 16.21 -10.34 -14.87
N VAL A 199 15.78 -9.22 -15.46
CA VAL A 199 15.87 -7.90 -14.82
C VAL A 199 15.04 -7.84 -13.55
N ASN A 200 13.84 -8.43 -13.53
CA ASN A 200 13.00 -8.44 -12.33
C ASN A 200 13.61 -9.30 -11.20
N THR A 201 14.25 -10.42 -11.55
CA THR A 201 14.93 -11.26 -10.55
C THR A 201 16.20 -10.60 -9.99
N GLU A 202 16.96 -9.89 -10.82
CA GLU A 202 18.11 -9.10 -10.38
C GLU A 202 17.68 -7.90 -9.51
N HIS A 203 16.63 -7.16 -9.92
CA HIS A 203 16.12 -6.03 -9.13
C HIS A 203 15.55 -6.45 -7.77
N CYS A 204 14.85 -7.58 -7.69
CA CYS A 204 14.38 -8.12 -6.42
C CYS A 204 15.52 -8.58 -5.52
N TYR A 205 16.60 -9.11 -6.09
CA TYR A 205 17.77 -9.54 -5.33
C TYR A 205 18.56 -8.35 -4.78
N ASP A 206 18.78 -7.31 -5.59
CA ASP A 206 19.48 -6.10 -5.16
C ASP A 206 18.69 -5.34 -4.08
N ALA A 207 17.37 -5.25 -4.22
CA ALA A 207 16.51 -4.66 -3.19
C ALA A 207 16.52 -5.46 -1.87
N TYR A 208 16.67 -6.78 -1.95
CA TYR A 208 16.82 -7.64 -0.76
C TYR A 208 18.19 -7.44 -0.09
N VAL A 209 19.28 -7.37 -0.86
CA VAL A 209 20.63 -7.17 -0.34
C VAL A 209 20.77 -5.78 0.29
N GLN A 210 20.17 -4.75 -0.31
CA GLN A 210 20.22 -3.38 0.22
C GLN A 210 19.48 -3.25 1.56
N ARG A 211 18.30 -3.89 1.69
CA ARG A 211 17.58 -3.98 2.98
C ARG A 211 18.34 -4.77 4.05
N GLN A 212 19.17 -5.73 3.66
CA GLN A 212 20.03 -6.47 4.60
C GLN A 212 21.28 -5.66 5.01
N GLN A 213 21.71 -4.66 4.23
CA GLN A 213 22.83 -3.79 4.63
C GLN A 213 22.37 -2.63 5.51
N GLU A 214 21.14 -2.15 5.32
CA GLU A 214 20.53 -1.11 6.16
C GLU A 214 20.13 -1.61 7.55
N SER A 215 19.99 -2.93 7.76
CA SER A 215 19.66 -3.51 9.07
C SER A 215 20.88 -3.77 9.98
N PHE A 216 22.10 -3.55 9.48
CA PHE A 216 23.37 -3.79 10.20
C PHE A 216 24.19 -2.52 10.50
N ASN A 217 23.66 -1.32 10.19
CA ASN A 217 24.20 -0.02 10.61
C ASN A 217 23.21 0.68 11.57
#